data_AF-F8KQ11-F1
#
_entry.id   AF-F8KQ11-F1
#
_cell.length_a   1.000
_cell.length_b   1.000
_cell.length_c   1.000
_cell.angle_alpha   90.00
_cell.angle_beta   90.00
_cell.angle_gamma   90.00
#
_symmetry.space_group_name_H-M   'P 1'
#
loop_
_entity.id
_entity.type
_entity.pdbx_description
1 polymer ?
#
loop_
_entity_poly.entity_id
_entity_poly.type
_entity_poly.pdbx_seq_one_letter_code
_entity_poly.pdbx_strand_id
1 'polypeptide(L)'
;MEAFIIDLWDKYAATWGYLILFFWSILEGEIGLILAGIASYAGHMNIFLAILVAGLGGFTGDQIYFYVGRTSKHYIKKRLEKQRRKLALAHLLLQKYGWFIIFIQRYMYGMRTIIPISIGITRYSALKFALINLLSAFVWASITILLAWYFGEQIFALLELLKRYPYLVILLLVCMLGGVFWYFRAHTKRIDKKIQKVQQGLELKKGKEC
;
A
#
# COMPACT_ATOMS: atom_id res chain seq x y z
N MET A 1 19.47 34.71 10.48
CA MET A 1 18.86 33.61 11.25
C MET A 1 18.10 32.66 10.33
N GLU A 2 17.25 33.16 9.42
CA GLU A 2 16.57 32.35 8.39
C GLU A 2 17.54 31.59 7.46
N ALA A 3 18.58 32.25 6.94
CA ALA A 3 19.57 31.59 6.08
C ALA A 3 20.33 30.45 6.78
N PHE A 4 20.55 30.53 8.10
CA PHE A 4 21.16 29.46 8.88
C PHE A 4 20.21 28.29 9.09
N ILE A 5 18.91 28.55 9.30
CA ILE A 5 17.89 27.50 9.39
C ILE A 5 17.65 26.83 8.04
N ILE A 6 17.69 27.59 6.93
CA ILE A 6 17.57 27.05 5.57
C ILE A 6 18.79 26.19 5.23
N ASP A 7 20.01 26.63 5.54
CA ASP A 7 21.24 25.84 5.34
C ASP A 7 21.24 24.56 6.20
N LEU A 8 20.80 24.65 7.46
CA LEU A 8 20.64 23.49 8.34
C LEU A 8 19.56 22.54 7.80
N TRP A 9 18.44 23.07 7.32
CA TRP A 9 17.37 22.28 6.72
C TRP A 9 17.86 21.59 5.45
N ASP A 10 18.53 22.27 4.52
CA ASP A 10 19.05 21.65 3.30
C ASP A 10 20.10 20.59 3.61
N LYS A 11 20.99 20.84 4.58
CA LYS A 11 22.07 19.91 4.93
C LYS A 11 21.59 18.67 5.67
N TYR A 12 20.64 18.82 6.59
CA TYR A 12 20.11 17.70 7.38
C TYR A 12 18.87 17.07 6.75
N ALA A 13 17.93 17.82 6.18
CA ALA A 13 16.75 17.25 5.51
C ALA A 13 17.13 16.50 4.24
N ALA A 14 18.17 16.88 3.49
CA ALA A 14 18.66 16.06 2.38
C ALA A 14 19.25 14.75 2.90
N THR A 15 20.13 14.80 3.91
CA THR A 15 20.82 13.60 4.42
C THR A 15 19.88 12.63 5.14
N TRP A 16 19.02 13.13 6.03
CA TRP A 16 18.04 12.33 6.77
C TRP A 16 16.81 12.00 5.91
N GLY A 17 16.47 12.82 4.91
CA GLY A 17 15.33 12.60 4.02
C GLY A 17 15.43 11.30 3.24
N TYR A 18 16.62 10.97 2.72
CA TYR A 18 16.83 9.66 2.08
C TYR A 18 16.73 8.50 3.08
N LEU A 19 17.28 8.63 4.29
CA LEU A 19 17.17 7.57 5.31
C LEU A 19 15.71 7.35 5.73
N ILE A 20 14.98 8.43 6.01
CA ILE A 20 13.56 8.38 6.34
C ILE A 20 12.80 7.74 5.19
N LEU A 21 13.05 8.16 3.94
CA LEU A 21 12.43 7.57 2.75
C LEU A 21 12.70 6.07 2.65
N PHE A 22 13.94 5.62 2.91
CA PHE A 22 14.30 4.21 2.88
C PHE A 22 13.49 3.40 3.89
N PHE A 23 13.52 3.79 5.17
CA PHE A 23 12.79 3.08 6.23
C PHE A 23 11.28 3.19 6.08
N TRP A 24 10.78 4.31 5.60
CA TRP A 24 9.36 4.49 5.30
C TRP A 24 8.91 3.63 4.13
N SER A 25 9.77 3.43 3.13
CA SER A 25 9.51 2.54 2.00
C SER A 25 9.51 1.07 2.40
N ILE A 26 10.29 0.68 3.43
CA ILE A 26 10.20 -0.66 4.05
C ILE A 26 8.82 -0.88 4.66
N LEU A 27 8.28 0.15 5.32
CA LEU A 27 6.93 0.13 5.92
C LEU A 27 5.81 0.33 4.88
N GLU A 28 6.16 0.45 3.59
CA GLU A 28 5.24 0.54 2.46
C GLU A 28 4.27 1.72 2.52
N GLY A 29 4.74 2.89 2.94
CA GLY A 29 3.93 4.11 2.93
C GLY A 29 4.06 4.89 1.62
N GLU A 30 3.01 4.88 0.78
CA GLU A 30 2.93 5.67 -0.47
C GLU A 30 3.20 7.16 -0.23
N ILE A 31 2.79 7.66 0.94
CA ILE A 31 2.99 9.03 1.38
C ILE A 31 4.47 9.43 1.34
N GLY A 32 5.39 8.55 1.71
CA GLY A 32 6.82 8.89 1.74
C GLY A 32 7.38 9.14 0.34
N LEU A 33 6.93 8.36 -0.64
CA LEU A 33 7.33 8.54 -2.04
C LEU A 33 6.73 9.81 -2.63
N ILE A 34 5.47 10.09 -2.31
CA ILE A 34 4.80 11.32 -2.75
C ILE A 34 5.55 12.54 -2.17
N LEU A 35 5.84 12.53 -0.87
CA LEU A 35 6.62 13.60 -0.23
C LEU A 35 8.02 13.73 -0.82
N ALA A 36 8.69 12.62 -1.13
CA ALA A 36 9.99 12.64 -1.80
C ALA A 36 9.92 13.23 -3.21
N GLY A 37 8.85 12.95 -3.97
CA GLY A 37 8.59 13.56 -5.28
C GLY A 37 8.36 15.07 -5.18
N ILE A 38 7.54 15.51 -4.22
CA ILE A 38 7.29 16.93 -3.94
C ILE A 38 8.58 17.64 -3.50
N ALA A 39 9.35 17.02 -2.60
CA ALA A 39 10.64 17.55 -2.14
C ALA A 39 11.67 17.62 -3.27
N SER A 40 11.64 16.66 -4.21
CA SER A 40 12.48 16.69 -5.41
C SER A 40 12.05 17.81 -6.37
N TYR A 41 10.75 18.12 -6.45
CA TYR A 41 10.24 19.22 -7.27
C TYR A 41 10.68 20.58 -6.71
N ALA A 42 10.63 20.73 -5.39
CA ALA A 42 11.13 21.91 -4.68
C ALA A 42 12.66 22.05 -4.68
N GLY A 43 13.40 21.10 -5.27
CA GLY A 43 14.86 21.14 -5.38
C GLY A 43 15.63 20.65 -4.15
N HIS A 44 14.95 20.18 -3.09
CA HIS A 44 15.58 19.70 -1.85
C HIS A 44 16.07 18.25 -1.94
N MET A 45 15.63 17.48 -2.94
CA MET A 45 16.07 16.10 -3.17
C MET A 45 16.39 15.86 -4.64
N ASN A 46 17.37 14.99 -4.89
CA ASN A 46 17.65 14.50 -6.23
C ASN A 46 16.66 13.38 -6.56
N ILE A 47 15.94 13.54 -7.66
CA ILE A 47 14.90 12.60 -8.08
C ILE A 47 15.43 11.18 -8.32
N PHE A 48 16.62 11.03 -8.91
CA PHE A 48 17.22 9.73 -9.17
C PHE A 48 17.60 9.02 -7.87
N LEU A 49 18.20 9.75 -6.92
CA LEU A 49 18.52 9.19 -5.60
C LEU A 49 17.25 8.84 -4.82
N ALA A 50 16.21 9.67 -4.88
CA ALA A 50 14.93 9.38 -4.23
C ALA A 50 14.31 8.08 -4.77
N ILE A 51 14.28 7.88 -6.09
CA ILE A 51 13.79 6.65 -6.73
C ILE A 51 14.64 5.44 -6.31
N LEU A 52 15.96 5.58 -6.32
CA LEU A 52 16.87 4.50 -5.97
C LEU A 52 16.68 4.06 -4.51
N VAL A 53 16.64 5.03 -3.60
CA VAL A 53 16.48 4.78 -2.17
C VAL A 53 15.11 4.22 -1.83
N ALA A 54 14.04 4.77 -2.41
CA ALA A 54 12.68 4.25 -2.23
C ALA A 54 12.53 2.84 -2.82
N GLY A 55 13.08 2.59 -4.01
CA GLY A 55 13.09 1.29 -4.66
C GLY A 55 13.80 0.23 -3.83
N LEU A 56 14.98 0.55 -3.29
CA LEU A 56 15.72 -0.36 -2.39
C LEU A 56 15.00 -0.58 -1.05
N GLY A 57 14.38 0.45 -0.49
CA GLY A 57 13.60 0.31 0.75
C GLY A 57 12.39 -0.59 0.54
N GLY A 58 11.61 -0.36 -0.52
CA GLY A 58 10.48 -1.20 -0.89
C GLY A 58 10.90 -2.64 -1.20
N PHE A 59 12.00 -2.83 -1.94
CA PHE A 59 12.56 -4.16 -2.20
C PHE A 59 12.89 -4.90 -0.90
N THR A 60 13.56 -4.22 0.03
CA THR A 60 13.94 -4.77 1.35
C THR A 60 12.70 -5.20 2.15
N GLY A 61 11.65 -4.37 2.19
CA GLY A 61 10.39 -4.70 2.85
C GLY A 61 9.77 -6.01 2.36
N ASP A 62 9.60 -6.14 1.04
CA ASP A 62 9.05 -7.35 0.41
C ASP A 62 9.94 -8.58 0.65
N GLN A 63 11.26 -8.42 0.71
CA GLN A 63 12.17 -9.51 1.05
C GLN A 63 11.97 -9.97 2.50
N ILE A 64 11.83 -9.04 3.44
CA ILE A 64 11.53 -9.38 4.84
C ILE A 64 10.27 -10.23 4.91
N TYR A 65 9.19 -9.83 4.22
CA TYR A 65 7.95 -10.60 4.18
C TYR A 65 8.13 -11.99 3.55
N PHE A 66 8.89 -12.09 2.46
CA PHE A 66 9.21 -13.37 1.83
C PHE A 66 9.99 -14.32 2.77
N TYR A 67 11.03 -13.82 3.44
CA TYR A 67 11.82 -14.61 4.36
C TYR A 67 11.05 -14.98 5.63
N VAL A 68 10.23 -14.07 6.17
CA VAL A 68 9.30 -14.38 7.27
C VAL A 68 8.38 -15.54 6.89
N GLY A 69 7.82 -15.52 5.67
CA GLY A 69 7.04 -16.64 5.13
C GLY A 69 7.82 -17.95 5.02
N ARG A 70 9.12 -17.87 4.73
CA ARG A 70 9.99 -19.02 4.49
C ARG A 70 10.50 -19.69 5.75
N THR A 71 10.91 -18.92 6.76
CA THR A 71 11.51 -19.44 7.99
C THR A 71 10.43 -19.86 8.99
N SER A 72 9.28 -19.19 9.01
CA SER A 72 8.25 -19.39 10.04
C SER A 72 7.02 -20.16 9.56
N LYS A 73 7.18 -21.14 8.65
CA LYS A 73 6.05 -21.88 8.03
C LYS A 73 5.07 -22.48 9.04
N HIS A 74 5.58 -23.08 10.11
CA HIS A 74 4.75 -23.76 11.12
C HIS A 74 4.00 -22.75 12.02
N TYR A 75 4.67 -21.64 12.38
CA TYR A 75 4.10 -20.55 13.18
C TYR A 75 3.04 -19.75 12.41
N ILE A 76 3.31 -19.45 11.14
CA ILE A 76 2.40 -18.75 10.24
C ILE A 76 1.15 -19.57 9.97
N LYS A 77 1.26 -20.89 9.77
CA LYS A 77 0.10 -21.76 9.52
C LYS A 77 -0.91 -21.73 10.68
N LYS A 78 -0.44 -21.59 11.93
CA LYS A 78 -1.27 -21.51 13.14
C LYS A 78 -1.81 -20.09 13.40
N ARG A 79 -1.04 -19.04 13.09
CA ARG A 79 -1.42 -17.64 13.36
C ARG A 79 -2.23 -16.97 12.23
N LEU A 80 -2.04 -17.40 10.99
CA LEU A 80 -2.80 -16.94 9.81
C LEU A 80 -4.01 -17.82 9.47
N GLU A 81 -4.55 -18.63 10.39
CA GLU A 81 -5.79 -19.38 10.14
C GLU A 81 -6.95 -18.47 9.70
N LYS A 82 -7.07 -17.28 10.31
CA LYS A 82 -8.04 -16.24 9.91
C LYS A 82 -7.81 -15.67 8.51
N GLN A 83 -6.60 -15.79 7.96
CA GLN A 83 -6.20 -15.27 6.64
C GLN A 83 -6.05 -16.39 5.60
N ARG A 84 -6.42 -17.65 5.93
CA ARG A 84 -6.35 -18.81 5.02
C ARG A 84 -6.92 -18.54 3.64
N ARG A 85 -8.05 -17.83 3.57
CA ARG A 85 -8.70 -17.48 2.30
C ARG A 85 -7.81 -16.62 1.41
N LYS A 86 -7.06 -15.67 2.00
CA LYS A 86 -6.15 -14.80 1.25
C LYS A 86 -4.87 -15.52 0.84
N LEU A 87 -4.36 -16.41 1.69
CA LEU A 87 -3.22 -17.30 1.33
C LEU A 87 -3.60 -18.25 0.19
N ALA A 88 -4.79 -18.85 0.23
CA ALA A 88 -5.29 -19.71 -0.85
C ALA A 88 -5.48 -18.92 -2.14
N LEU A 89 -6.04 -17.71 -2.07
CA LEU A 89 -6.16 -16.81 -3.22
C LEU A 89 -4.78 -16.47 -3.81
N ALA A 90 -3.81 -16.10 -2.97
CA ALA A 90 -2.46 -15.81 -3.42
C ALA A 90 -1.80 -17.03 -4.09
N HIS A 91 -2.05 -18.24 -3.58
CA HIS A 91 -1.57 -19.48 -4.21
C HIS A 91 -2.20 -19.72 -5.58
N LEU A 92 -3.52 -19.57 -5.71
CA LEU A 92 -4.23 -19.69 -6.99
C LEU A 92 -3.75 -18.63 -8.00
N LEU A 93 -3.55 -17.39 -7.55
CA LEU A 93 -3.03 -16.31 -8.39
C LEU A 93 -1.59 -16.60 -8.84
N LEU A 94 -0.75 -17.15 -7.95
CA LEU A 94 0.61 -17.57 -8.30
C LEU A 94 0.61 -18.72 -9.32
N GLN A 95 -0.30 -19.68 -9.19
CA GLN A 95 -0.44 -20.76 -10.18
C GLN A 95 -0.93 -20.24 -11.53
N LYS A 96 -1.88 -19.31 -11.53
CA LYS A 96 -2.50 -18.78 -12.76
C LYS A 96 -1.62 -17.77 -13.50
N TYR A 97 -0.95 -16.87 -12.78
CA TYR A 97 -0.22 -15.73 -13.35
C TYR A 97 1.30 -15.84 -13.18
N GLY A 98 1.80 -16.80 -12.38
CA GLY A 98 3.22 -17.08 -12.25
C GLY A 98 4.02 -15.88 -11.75
N TRP A 99 5.06 -15.50 -12.51
CA TRP A 99 5.94 -14.37 -12.18
C TRP A 99 5.24 -13.01 -12.23
N PHE A 100 4.20 -12.86 -13.05
CA PHE A 100 3.49 -11.60 -13.22
C PHE A 100 2.79 -11.15 -11.93
N ILE A 101 2.33 -12.09 -11.10
CA ILE A 101 1.70 -11.74 -9.81
C ILE A 101 2.70 -11.08 -8.85
N ILE A 102 3.96 -11.50 -8.90
CA ILE A 102 5.05 -10.96 -8.09
C ILE A 102 5.31 -9.50 -8.49
N PHE A 103 5.20 -9.21 -9.78
CA PHE A 103 5.35 -7.86 -10.29
C PHE A 103 4.16 -6.97 -9.90
N ILE A 104 2.92 -7.46 -10.06
CA ILE A 104 1.72 -6.64 -9.87
C ILE A 104 1.28 -6.52 -8.40
N GLN A 105 1.83 -7.33 -7.48
CA GLN A 105 1.42 -7.37 -6.07
C GLN A 105 1.41 -6.00 -5.39
N ARG A 106 2.35 -5.12 -5.78
CA ARG A 106 2.53 -3.78 -5.21
C ARG A 106 1.39 -2.82 -5.56
N TYR A 107 0.71 -3.03 -6.68
CA TYR A 107 -0.39 -2.18 -7.16
C TYR A 107 -1.75 -2.65 -6.64
N MET A 108 -1.82 -3.82 -6.01
CA MET A 108 -3.04 -4.39 -5.47
C MET A 108 -3.13 -4.17 -3.96
N TYR A 109 -4.07 -3.32 -3.54
CA TYR A 109 -4.28 -3.05 -2.12
C TYR A 109 -4.55 -4.33 -1.32
N GLY A 110 -3.83 -4.50 -0.20
CA GLY A 110 -3.97 -5.66 0.69
C GLY A 110 -3.30 -6.96 0.20
N MET A 111 -2.75 -7.01 -1.01
CA MET A 111 -2.03 -8.18 -1.54
C MET A 111 -0.51 -8.07 -1.40
N ARG A 112 0.01 -6.84 -1.24
CA ARG A 112 1.44 -6.51 -1.15
C ARG A 112 2.21 -7.23 -0.03
N THR A 113 1.58 -7.52 1.11
CA THR A 113 2.19 -8.30 2.19
C THR A 113 1.89 -9.79 2.07
N ILE A 114 0.70 -10.15 1.58
CA ILE A 114 0.21 -11.53 1.55
C ILE A 114 0.92 -12.34 0.47
N ILE A 115 1.16 -11.75 -0.70
CA ILE A 115 1.80 -12.45 -1.82
C ILE A 115 3.24 -12.82 -1.47
N PRO A 116 4.14 -11.91 -1.02
CA PRO A 116 5.50 -12.26 -0.62
C PRO A 116 5.54 -13.37 0.43
N ILE A 117 4.71 -13.25 1.47
CA ILE A 117 4.61 -14.28 2.53
C ILE A 117 4.17 -15.62 1.94
N SER A 118 3.15 -15.62 1.08
CA SER A 118 2.63 -16.83 0.44
C SER A 118 3.70 -17.52 -0.41
N ILE A 119 4.42 -16.74 -1.22
CA ILE A 119 5.53 -17.24 -2.05
C ILE A 119 6.64 -17.80 -1.14
N GLY A 120 6.95 -17.10 -0.04
CA GLY A 120 7.89 -17.54 0.99
C GLY A 120 7.54 -18.91 1.59
N ILE A 121 6.25 -19.25 1.72
CA ILE A 121 5.83 -20.56 2.21
C ILE A 121 6.05 -21.67 1.16
N THR A 122 5.92 -21.36 -0.14
CA THR A 122 6.11 -22.33 -1.24
C THR A 122 7.58 -22.70 -1.47
N ARG A 123 7.91 -23.57 -2.45
CA ARG A 123 9.29 -23.88 -2.87
C ARG A 123 9.85 -22.93 -3.96
N TYR A 124 9.22 -21.78 -4.17
CA TYR A 124 9.67 -20.81 -5.17
C TYR A 124 11.11 -20.33 -4.91
N SER A 125 11.89 -20.13 -5.97
CA SER A 125 13.28 -19.69 -5.88
C SER A 125 13.38 -18.27 -5.35
N ALA A 126 14.17 -18.07 -4.29
CA ALA A 126 14.40 -16.76 -3.68
C ALA A 126 15.06 -15.77 -4.65
N LEU A 127 15.98 -16.25 -5.50
CA LEU A 127 16.65 -15.41 -6.49
C LEU A 127 15.68 -14.89 -7.56
N LYS A 128 14.79 -15.77 -8.07
CA LYS A 128 13.77 -15.36 -9.05
C LYS A 128 12.82 -14.33 -8.45
N PHE A 129 12.36 -14.57 -7.22
CA PHE A 129 11.52 -13.62 -6.50
C PHE A 129 12.24 -12.27 -6.32
N ALA A 130 13.51 -12.29 -5.92
CA ALA A 130 14.29 -11.09 -5.71
C ALA A 130 14.44 -10.24 -6.98
N LEU A 131 14.79 -10.84 -8.11
CA LEU A 131 14.97 -10.09 -9.36
C LEU A 131 13.66 -9.45 -9.83
N ILE A 132 12.55 -10.18 -9.79
CA ILE A 132 11.24 -9.66 -10.21
C ILE A 132 10.74 -8.58 -9.24
N ASN A 133 10.90 -8.82 -7.94
CA ASN A 133 10.53 -7.86 -6.91
C ASN A 133 11.34 -6.57 -6.99
N LEU A 134 12.64 -6.67 -7.27
CA LEU A 134 13.51 -5.51 -7.45
C LEU A 134 13.00 -4.64 -8.59
N LEU A 135 12.76 -5.23 -9.76
CA LEU A 135 12.22 -4.50 -10.91
C LEU A 135 10.85 -3.86 -10.59
N SER A 136 9.96 -4.62 -9.95
CA SER A 136 8.65 -4.11 -9.51
C SER A 136 8.78 -2.92 -8.56
N ALA A 137 9.70 -2.99 -7.58
CA ALA A 137 9.94 -1.92 -6.62
C ALA A 137 10.44 -0.63 -7.29
N PHE A 138 11.35 -0.75 -8.25
CA PHE A 138 11.87 0.40 -8.99
C PHE A 138 10.83 1.02 -9.92
N VAL A 139 10.02 0.21 -10.62
CA VAL A 139 8.95 0.72 -11.47
C VAL A 139 7.91 1.45 -10.62
N TRP A 140 7.51 0.85 -9.50
CA TRP A 140 6.60 1.49 -8.55
C TRP A 140 7.16 2.81 -8.01
N ALA A 141 8.41 2.81 -7.53
CA ALA A 141 9.05 4.00 -6.99
C ALA A 141 9.14 5.12 -8.05
N SER A 142 9.52 4.76 -9.28
CA SER A 142 9.60 5.68 -10.41
C SER A 142 8.24 6.29 -10.72
N ILE A 143 7.20 5.48 -10.88
CA ILE A 143 5.85 5.98 -11.21
C ILE A 143 5.36 6.94 -10.13
N THR A 144 5.44 6.56 -8.86
CA THR A 144 4.90 7.38 -7.76
C THR A 144 5.68 8.68 -7.58
N ILE A 145 7.02 8.63 -7.59
CA ILE A 145 7.87 9.81 -7.39
C ILE A 145 7.79 10.73 -8.61
N LEU A 146 7.82 10.21 -9.83
CA LEU A 146 7.73 11.02 -11.05
C LEU A 146 6.37 11.71 -11.18
N LEU A 147 5.27 11.02 -10.85
CA LEU A 147 3.96 11.64 -10.84
C LEU A 147 3.88 12.76 -9.80
N ALA A 148 4.36 12.52 -8.57
CA ALA A 148 4.37 13.54 -7.53
C ALA A 148 5.29 14.73 -7.87
N TRP A 149 6.41 14.48 -8.53
CA TRP A 149 7.31 15.50 -9.03
C TRP A 149 6.68 16.32 -10.15
N TYR A 150 6.07 15.66 -11.14
CA TYR A 150 5.42 16.30 -12.29
C TYR A 150 4.22 17.17 -11.86
N PHE A 151 3.42 16.67 -10.92
CA PHE A 151 2.28 17.41 -10.35
C PHE A 151 2.66 18.29 -9.15
N GLY A 152 3.96 18.52 -8.91
CA GLY A 152 4.44 19.25 -7.74
C GLY A 152 3.83 20.64 -7.62
N GLU A 153 3.72 21.37 -8.72
CA GLU A 153 3.12 22.71 -8.77
C GLU A 153 1.66 22.71 -8.30
N GLN A 154 0.84 21.79 -8.83
CA GLN A 154 -0.58 21.69 -8.48
C GLN A 154 -0.75 21.24 -7.03
N ILE A 155 0.15 20.37 -6.54
CA ILE A 155 0.17 19.97 -5.14
C ILE A 155 0.48 21.16 -4.23
N PHE A 156 1.48 21.98 -4.58
CA PHE A 156 1.79 23.20 -3.82
C PHE A 156 0.64 24.21 -3.85
N ALA A 157 0.02 24.44 -5.01
CA ALA A 157 -1.16 25.30 -5.13
C ALA A 157 -2.34 24.79 -4.27
N LEU A 158 -2.56 23.47 -4.24
CA LEU A 158 -3.56 22.85 -3.39
C LEU A 158 -3.23 23.03 -1.91
N LEU A 159 -1.96 22.88 -1.51
CA LEU A 159 -1.49 23.09 -0.13
C LEU A 159 -1.65 24.56 0.31
N GLU A 160 -1.45 25.52 -0.57
CA GLU A 160 -1.71 26.94 -0.29
C GLU A 160 -3.20 27.22 -0.11
N LEU A 161 -4.05 26.65 -0.96
CA LEU A 161 -5.50 26.75 -0.82
C LEU A 161 -5.98 26.12 0.50
N LEU A 162 -5.42 24.96 0.86
CA LEU A 162 -5.66 24.25 2.11
C LEU A 162 -5.31 25.13 3.32
N LYS A 163 -4.15 25.79 3.29
CA LYS A 163 -3.70 26.71 4.36
C LYS A 163 -4.58 27.96 4.45
N ARG A 164 -5.05 28.48 3.31
CA ARG A 164 -5.90 29.68 3.25
C ARG A 164 -7.32 29.43 3.75
N TYR A 165 -7.87 28.22 3.56
CA TYR A 165 -9.25 27.87 3.94
C TYR A 165 -9.36 26.57 4.76
N PRO A 166 -8.79 26.51 5.98
CA PRO A 166 -8.75 25.28 6.77
C PRO A 166 -10.14 24.74 7.13
N TYR A 167 -11.10 25.61 7.43
CA TYR A 167 -12.46 25.22 7.81
C TYR A 167 -13.27 24.60 6.67
N LEU A 168 -13.09 25.08 5.43
CA LEU A 168 -13.77 24.52 4.25
C LEU A 168 -13.27 23.12 3.92
N VAL A 169 -11.98 22.87 4.10
CA VAL A 169 -11.36 21.55 3.87
C VAL A 169 -11.85 20.53 4.90
N ILE A 170 -11.88 20.93 6.17
CA ILE A 170 -12.40 20.08 7.25
C ILE A 170 -13.87 19.73 6.98
N LEU A 171 -14.68 20.72 6.58
CA LEU A 171 -16.08 20.50 6.20
C LEU A 171 -16.21 19.51 5.04
N LEU A 172 -15.41 19.67 3.99
CA LEU A 172 -15.42 18.79 2.82
C LEU A 172 -15.01 17.36 3.19
N LEU A 173 -13.97 17.18 4.00
CA LEU A 173 -13.54 15.88 4.52
C LEU A 173 -14.62 15.21 5.38
N VAL A 174 -15.27 15.95 6.27
CA VAL A 174 -16.36 15.43 7.10
C VAL A 174 -17.56 15.02 6.24
N CYS A 175 -17.93 15.83 5.24
CA CYS A 175 -18.99 15.50 4.29
C CYS A 175 -18.65 14.25 3.47
N MET A 176 -17.40 14.12 3.01
CA MET A 176 -16.95 12.98 2.21
C MET A 176 -16.91 11.69 3.06
N LEU A 177 -16.36 11.75 4.27
CA LEU A 177 -16.34 10.61 5.20
C LEU A 177 -17.75 10.23 5.65
N GLY A 178 -18.61 11.21 5.92
CA GLY A 178 -20.02 11.00 6.24
C GLY A 178 -20.79 10.35 5.10
N GLY A 179 -20.55 10.80 3.86
CA GLY A 179 -21.13 10.23 2.65
C GLY A 179 -20.69 8.80 2.38
N VAL A 180 -19.39 8.52 2.53
CA VAL A 180 -18.83 7.16 2.41
C VAL A 180 -19.39 6.25 3.51
N PHE A 181 -19.42 6.71 4.77
CA PHE A 181 -20.00 5.96 5.87
C PHE A 181 -21.50 5.68 5.66
N TRP A 182 -22.25 6.67 5.19
CA TRP A 182 -23.67 6.50 4.84
C TRP A 182 -23.85 5.50 3.70
N TYR A 183 -23.04 5.59 2.64
CA TYR A 183 -23.06 4.66 1.51
C TYR A 183 -22.79 3.22 1.95
N PHE A 184 -21.74 3.00 2.73
CA PHE A 184 -21.42 1.68 3.27
C PHE A 184 -22.52 1.15 4.20
N ARG A 185 -23.05 2.01 5.09
CA ARG A 185 -24.14 1.62 6.00
C ARG A 185 -25.44 1.30 5.24
N ALA A 186 -25.73 2.02 4.16
CA ALA A 186 -26.88 1.77 3.30
C ALA A 186 -26.74 0.44 2.53
N HIS A 187 -25.53 0.09 2.09
CA HIS A 187 -25.26 -1.16 1.40
C HIS A 187 -25.25 -2.39 2.31
N THR A 188 -24.70 -2.30 3.53
CA THR A 188 -24.71 -3.44 4.49
C THR A 188 -26.15 -3.82 4.89
N LYS A 189 -27.02 -2.84 5.16
CA LYS A 189 -28.43 -3.10 5.52
C LYS A 189 -29.23 -3.82 4.43
N ARG A 190 -28.87 -3.66 3.15
CA ARG A 190 -29.52 -4.35 2.03
C ARG A 190 -29.12 -5.81 1.92
N ILE A 191 -27.87 -6.13 2.28
CA ILE A 191 -27.34 -7.50 2.27
C ILE A 191 -27.94 -8.30 3.43
N ASP A 192 -28.02 -7.73 4.63
CA ASP A 192 -28.59 -8.39 5.80
C ASP A 192 -30.08 -8.76 5.59
N LYS A 193 -30.87 -7.85 4.99
CA LYS A 193 -32.28 -8.12 4.65
C LYS A 193 -32.44 -9.23 3.61
N LYS A 194 -31.52 -9.35 2.65
CA LYS A 194 -31.53 -10.45 1.67
C LYS A 194 -31.22 -11.79 2.33
N ILE A 195 -30.22 -11.83 3.23
CA ILE A 195 -29.85 -13.05 3.96
C ILE A 195 -31.00 -13.53 4.85
N GLN A 196 -31.65 -12.63 5.58
CA GLN A 196 -32.83 -12.97 6.40
C GLN A 196 -33.98 -13.54 5.57
N LYS A 197 -34.30 -12.94 4.41
CA LYS A 197 -35.35 -13.47 3.52
C LYS A 197 -35.02 -14.87 2.97
N VAL A 198 -33.75 -15.11 2.62
CA VAL A 198 -33.31 -16.43 2.13
C VAL A 198 -33.36 -17.47 3.25
N GLN A 199 -32.89 -17.14 4.46
CA GLN A 199 -32.99 -18.03 5.61
C GLN A 199 -34.45 -18.35 5.97
N GLN A 200 -35.32 -17.34 6.01
CA GLN A 200 -36.74 -17.53 6.30
C GLN A 200 -37.43 -18.40 5.23
N GLY A 201 -37.05 -18.25 3.96
CA GLY A 201 -37.55 -19.12 2.88
C GLY A 201 -37.07 -20.57 2.98
N LEU A 202 -35.86 -20.80 3.49
CA LEU A 202 -35.32 -22.15 3.72
C LEU A 202 -35.99 -22.85 4.91
N GLU A 203 -36.24 -22.13 6.01
CA GLU A 203 -36.97 -22.65 7.19
C GLU A 203 -38.42 -23.01 6.83
N LEU A 204 -39.11 -22.16 6.05
CA LEU A 204 -40.47 -22.44 5.57
C LEU A 204 -40.54 -23.67 4.64
N LYS A 205 -39.46 -23.97 3.91
CA LYS A 205 -39.41 -25.13 3.02
C LYS A 205 -39.16 -26.42 3.80
N LYS A 206 -38.28 -26.38 4.81
CA LYS A 206 -38.06 -27.51 5.73
C LYS A 206 -39.29 -27.87 6.56
N GLY A 207 -40.06 -26.89 7.02
CA GLY A 207 -41.29 -27.13 7.78
C GLY A 207 -42.47 -27.68 6.97
N LYS A 208 -42.36 -27.76 5.63
CA LYS A 208 -43.37 -28.37 4.74
C LYS A 208 -43.02 -29.80 4.30
N GLU A 209 -41.82 -30.27 4.60
CA GLU A 209 -41.33 -31.61 4.25
C GLU A 209 -41.35 -32.59 5.46
N CYS A 210 -41.83 -32.14 6.63
CA CYS A 210 -42.24 -32.97 7.78
C CYS A 210 -43.75 -32.99 7.91
#